data_AF-A0A5C7F1F9-F1
#
_entry.id   AF-A0A5C7F1F9-F1
#
_cell.length_a   1.000
_cell.length_b   1.000
_cell.length_c   1.000
_cell.angle_alpha   90.00
_cell.angle_beta   90.00
_cell.angle_gamma   90.00
#
_symmetry.space_group_name_H-M   'P 1'
#
loop_
_entity.id
_entity.type
_entity.pdbx_description
1 polymer ?
#
loop_
_entity_poly.entity_id
_entity_poly.type
_entity_poly.pdbx_seq_one_letter_code
_entity_poly.pdbx_strand_id
1 'polypeptide(L)' 'MEYFDENARQAAKLTPDDREKYESISSQIAEEKKKLEVMDQVDNEPEDRVAVERKIEQLEEERSRLLL' A
#
# COMPACT_ATOMS: atom_id res chain seq x y z
N MET A 1 16.47 -12.41 -2.18
CA MET A 1 15.55 -11.28 -2.48
C MET A 1 14.18 -11.90 -2.77
N GLU A 2 13.53 -12.49 -1.76
CA GLU A 2 12.44 -13.49 -1.95
C GLU A 2 11.06 -13.07 -1.41
N TYR A 3 10.91 -11.87 -0.85
CA TYR A 3 9.66 -11.46 -0.20
C TYR A 3 8.56 -10.96 -1.17
N PHE A 4 8.91 -10.66 -2.44
CA PHE A 4 7.91 -10.23 -3.44
C PHE A 4 7.11 -11.41 -4.03
N ASP A 5 7.67 -12.62 -4.02
CA ASP A 5 7.08 -13.78 -4.68
C ASP A 5 5.97 -14.42 -3.81
N GLU A 6 6.12 -14.38 -2.48
CA GLU A 6 5.17 -15.02 -1.54
C GLU A 6 3.82 -14.31 -1.49
N ASN A 7 3.82 -12.98 -1.43
CA ASN A 7 2.59 -12.17 -1.46
C ASN A 7 1.85 -12.29 -2.79
N ALA A 8 2.58 -12.37 -3.92
CA ALA A 8 1.97 -12.56 -5.24
C ALA A 8 1.34 -13.96 -5.37
N ARG A 9 1.99 -14.99 -4.81
CA ARG A 9 1.45 -16.36 -4.75
C ARG A 9 0.23 -16.48 -3.84
N GLN A 10 0.19 -15.74 -2.73
CA GLN A 10 -0.97 -15.70 -1.85
C GLN A 10 -2.11 -14.88 -2.47
N ALA A 11 -1.81 -13.75 -3.13
CA ALA A 11 -2.79 -12.97 -3.86
C ALA A 11 -3.48 -13.79 -4.97
N ALA A 12 -2.75 -14.72 -5.60
CA ALA A 12 -3.32 -15.65 -6.59
C ALA A 12 -4.31 -16.67 -6.01
N LYS A 13 -4.32 -16.87 -4.68
CA LYS A 13 -5.25 -17.76 -3.96
C LYS A 13 -6.48 -17.03 -3.42
N LEU A 14 -6.52 -15.70 -3.54
CA LEU A 14 -7.66 -14.90 -3.11
C LEU A 14 -8.89 -15.18 -3.95
N THR A 15 -10.06 -14.98 -3.34
CA THR A 15 -11.30 -14.91 -4.11
C THR A 15 -11.22 -13.74 -5.11
N PRO A 16 -12.00 -13.77 -6.21
CA PRO A 16 -12.02 -12.65 -7.15
C PRO A 16 -12.30 -11.30 -6.48
N ASP A 17 -13.21 -11.27 -5.51
CA ASP A 17 -13.55 -10.07 -4.74
C ASP A 17 -12.39 -9.58 -3.86
N ASP A 18 -11.67 -10.50 -3.20
CA ASP A 18 -10.51 -10.14 -2.36
C ASP A 18 -9.30 -9.76 -3.20
N ARG A 19 -9.17 -10.34 -4.39
CA ARG A 19 -8.13 -9.95 -5.37
C ARG A 19 -8.36 -8.54 -5.90
N GLU A 20 -9.59 -8.18 -6.25
CA GLU A 20 -9.92 -6.82 -6.69
C GLU A 20 -9.62 -5.81 -5.58
N LYS A 21 -9.96 -6.13 -4.32
CA LYS A 21 -9.58 -5.31 -3.16
C LYS A 21 -8.07 -5.23 -2.99
N TYR A 22 -7.34 -6.34 -3.13
CA TYR A 22 -5.89 -6.37 -3.02
C TYR A 22 -5.21 -5.48 -4.07
N GLU A 23 -5.64 -5.56 -5.33
CA GLU A 23 -5.13 -4.73 -6.43
C GLU A 23 -5.48 -3.25 -6.23
N SER A 24 -6.70 -2.96 -5.75
CA SER A 24 -7.13 -1.59 -5.41
C SER A 24 -6.30 -0.99 -4.28
N ILE A 25 -6.13 -1.70 -3.17
CA ILE A 25 -5.31 -1.26 -2.03
C ILE A 25 -3.85 -1.09 -2.45
N SER A 26 -3.32 -2.01 -3.25
CA SER A 26 -1.95 -1.92 -3.77
C SER A 26 -1.75 -0.69 -4.66
N SER A 27 -2.74 -0.33 -5.47
CA SER A 27 -2.72 0.88 -6.29
C SER A 27 -2.76 2.15 -5.41
N GLN A 28 -3.62 2.17 -4.39
CA GLN A 28 -3.69 3.29 -3.43
C GLN A 28 -2.37 3.47 -2.67
N ILE A 29 -1.72 2.39 -2.22
CA ILE A 29 -0.40 2.46 -1.57
C ILE A 29 0.64 3.10 -2.53
N ALA A 30 0.61 2.73 -3.81
CA ALA A 30 1.54 3.28 -4.79
C ALA A 30 1.31 4.78 -5.02
N GLU A 31 0.05 5.22 -5.07
CA GLU A 31 -0.30 6.64 -5.19
C GLU A 31 0.13 7.45 -3.96
N GLU A 32 -0.14 6.96 -2.75
CA GLU A 32 0.26 7.65 -1.52
C GLU A 32 1.80 7.69 -1.36
N LYS A 33 2.52 6.62 -1.73
CA LYS A 33 3.99 6.63 -1.77
C LYS A 33 4.53 7.67 -2.75
N LYS A 34 3.90 7.81 -3.91
CA LYS A 34 4.26 8.84 -4.89
C LYS A 34 3.97 10.24 -4.37
N LYS A 35 2.88 10.44 -3.62
CA LYS A 35 2.63 11.72 -2.94
C LYS A 35 3.77 12.03 -1.98
N LEU A 36 4.13 11.09 -1.11
CA LEU A 36 5.27 11.24 -0.19
C LEU A 36 6.57 11.62 -0.90
N GLU A 37 6.89 10.97 -2.02
CA GLU A 37 8.08 11.29 -2.82
C GLU A 37 8.05 12.72 -3.35
N VAL A 38 6.88 13.20 -3.80
CA VAL A 38 6.70 14.60 -4.21
C VAL A 38 6.83 15.52 -2.99
N MET A 39 6.22 15.17 -1.86
CA MET A 39 6.29 15.96 -0.62
C MET A 39 7.71 16.07 -0.05
N ASP A 40 8.59 15.11 -0.31
CA ASP A 40 10.02 15.21 0.06
C ASP A 40 10.79 16.17 -0.87
N GLN A 41 10.26 16.50 -2.06
CA GLN A 41 10.85 17.44 -3.01
C GLN A 41 10.32 18.88 -2.85
N VAL A 42 9.18 19.06 -2.17
CA VAL A 42 8.59 20.38 -1.89
C VAL A 42 8.62 20.64 -0.39
N ASP A 43 8.76 21.90 0.02
CA ASP A 43 8.79 22.27 1.44
C ASP A 43 7.37 22.18 2.05
N ASN A 44 6.89 20.96 2.27
CA ASN A 44 5.57 20.64 2.81
C ASN A 44 5.57 20.56 4.33
N GLU A 45 4.41 20.79 4.93
CA GLU A 45 4.26 20.72 6.38
C GLU A 45 4.50 19.28 6.87
N PRO A 46 5.25 19.10 7.98
CA PRO A 46 5.57 17.77 8.50
C PRO A 46 4.32 16.99 8.95
N GLU A 47 3.24 17.69 9.30
CA GLU A 47 1.96 17.06 9.68
C GLU A 47 1.29 16.35 8.50
N ASP A 48 1.32 16.94 7.31
CA ASP A 48 0.76 16.34 6.10
C ASP A 48 1.55 15.08 5.72
N ARG A 49 2.87 15.12 5.86
CA ARG A 49 3.73 13.95 5.60
C ARG A 49 3.36 12.78 6.52
N VAL A 50 3.23 13.04 7.82
CA VAL A 50 2.86 12.02 8.81
C VAL A 50 1.47 11.45 8.52
N ALA A 51 0.54 12.25 8.03
CA ALA A 51 -0.78 11.78 7.63
C ALA A 51 -0.72 10.78 6.46
N VAL A 52 0.10 11.07 5.44
CA VAL A 52 0.31 10.17 4.29
C VAL A 52 1.03 8.89 4.72
N GLU A 53 2.06 8.98 5.56
CA GLU A 53 2.78 7.82 6.09
C GLU A 53 1.85 6.87 6.88
N ARG A 54 1.01 7.42 7.76
CA ARG A 54 -0.01 6.64 8.49
C ARG A 54 -1.03 6.02 7.57
N LYS A 55 -1.43 6.73 6.49
CA LYS A 55 -2.38 6.19 5.53
C LYS A 55 -1.80 4.99 4.79
N ILE A 56 -0.52 5.04 4.41
CA ILE A 56 0.18 3.91 3.80
C ILE A 56 0.23 2.73 4.74
N GLU A 57 0.59 2.94 6.01
CA GLU A 57 0.65 1.89 7.03
C GLU A 57 -0.71 1.18 7.18
N GLN A 58 -1.80 1.93 7.26
CA GLN A 58 -3.16 1.37 7.32
C GLN A 58 -3.51 0.53 6.09
N LEU A 59 -3.16 1.01 4.90
CA LEU A 59 -3.41 0.29 3.66
C LEU A 59 -2.55 -0.98 3.55
N GLU A 60 -1.30 -0.94 4.01
CA GLU A 60 -0.41 -2.10 4.04
C GLU A 60 -0.91 -3.17 5.03
N GLU A 61 -1.43 -2.76 6.19
CA GLU A 61 -2.12 -3.67 7.12
C GLU A 61 -3.36 -4.29 6.49
N GLU A 62 -4.22 -3.49 5.85
CA GLU A 62 -5.45 -3.99 5.22
C GLU A 62 -5.13 -4.99 4.09
N ARG A 63 -4.11 -4.69 3.28
CA ARG A 63 -3.60 -5.61 2.26
C ARG A 63 -3.07 -6.91 2.88
N SER A 64 -2.36 -6.82 4.00
CA SER A 64 -1.82 -7.98 4.70
C SER A 64 -2.92 -8.87 5.27
N ARG A 65 -4.00 -8.27 5.80
CA ARG A 65 -5.17 -9.02 6.31
C ARG A 65 -5.90 -9.81 5.23
N LEU A 66 -5.88 -9.35 3.98
CA LEU A 66 -6.44 -10.13 2.87
C LEU A 66 -5.63 -11.40 2.59
N LEU A 67 -4.33 -11.42 2.91
CA LEU A 67 -3.44 -12.54 2.63
C LEU A 67 -3.34 -13.59 3.76
N LEU A 68 -3.97 -13.34 4.92
CA LEU A 68 -4.01 -14.23 6.09
C LEU A 68 -5.20 -15.20 6.02
#